data_AF-A0A2B7XWM3-F1
#
_entry.id   AF-A0A2B7XWM3-F1
#
_cell.length_a   1.000
_cell.length_b   1.000
_cell.length_c   1.000
_cell.angle_alpha   90.00
_cell.angle_beta   90.00
_cell.angle_gamma   90.00
#
_symmetry.space_group_name_H-M   'P 1'
#
loop_
_entity.id
_entity.type
_entity.pdbx_description
1 polymer ?
#
loop_
_entity_poly.entity_id
_entity_poly.type
_entity_poly.pdbx_seq_one_letter_code
_entity_poly.pdbx_strand_id
1 'polypeptide(L)'
;MIDPLEPIIFSKEALRPPAHILLVAPPPYATAITESLVTAGQSFQLFRQLQRLHVSRYYHTSNPDNRQEYKEHKDAVARLLAWREQYSSNPNRHTLHSTAKIPKFTIKLHPDPETYASFVSTFEKYRHSYLTEPYLAWRNAKAVMDRLMESAHKLLPAPERLMIQSWWDEFVGEMAGWEELLDSTLQLPTFEVVMGDLERMVEKAVDFEGEWDKIC
;
A
#
# COMPACT_ATOMS: atom_id res chain seq x y z
N MET A 1 -1.65 5.11 16.35
CA MET A 1 -2.91 4.89 15.60
C MET A 1 -2.46 4.62 14.18
N ILE A 2 -2.43 3.37 13.72
CA ILE A 2 -2.02 3.07 12.34
C ILE A 2 -3.29 3.13 11.52
N ASP A 3 -3.46 4.24 10.82
CA ASP A 3 -4.57 4.44 9.89
C ASP A 3 -4.61 3.28 8.90
N PRO A 4 -5.81 2.76 8.58
CA PRO A 4 -5.93 1.88 7.44
C PRO A 4 -5.41 2.68 6.25
N LEU A 5 -4.37 2.17 5.57
CA LEU A 5 -3.89 2.74 4.31
C LEU A 5 -5.12 2.91 3.41
N GLU A 6 -5.63 4.13 3.29
CA GLU A 6 -6.76 4.41 2.44
C GLU A 6 -6.42 3.87 1.05
N PRO A 7 -7.34 3.15 0.40
CA PRO A 7 -7.07 2.66 -0.93
C PRO A 7 -6.87 3.89 -1.82
N ILE A 8 -5.63 4.20 -2.19
CA ILE A 8 -5.42 5.20 -3.24
C ILE A 8 -6.08 4.66 -4.49
N ILE A 9 -7.22 5.25 -4.86
CA ILE A 9 -7.97 4.91 -6.07
C ILE A 9 -7.32 5.67 -7.22
N PHE A 10 -6.38 5.02 -7.90
CA PHE A 10 -5.86 5.52 -9.16
C PHE A 10 -6.91 5.34 -10.26
N SER A 11 -7.42 6.44 -10.79
CA SER A 11 -8.16 6.38 -12.05
C SER A 11 -7.15 6.25 -13.21
N LYS A 12 -6.96 5.02 -13.68
CA LYS A 12 -6.18 4.72 -14.89
C LYS A 12 -6.67 5.50 -16.13
N GLU A 13 -7.92 5.98 -16.10
CA GLU A 13 -8.55 6.72 -17.19
C GLU A 13 -8.24 8.22 -17.12
N ALA A 14 -8.04 8.79 -15.92
CA ALA A 14 -7.69 10.20 -15.73
C ALA A 14 -6.25 10.52 -16.17
N LEU A 15 -5.35 9.54 -16.10
CA LEU A 15 -3.90 9.75 -16.37
C LEU A 15 -3.51 9.58 -17.84
N ARG A 16 -4.42 9.13 -18.70
CA ARG A 16 -4.09 9.00 -20.13
C ARG A 16 -3.95 10.39 -20.72
N PRO A 17 -2.83 10.70 -21.39
CA PRO A 17 -2.77 11.93 -22.16
C PRO A 17 -3.92 11.92 -23.16
N PRO A 18 -4.68 13.01 -23.27
CA PRO A 18 -5.66 13.14 -24.33
C PRO A 18 -5.04 12.75 -25.68
N ALA A 19 -5.73 11.93 -26.48
CA ALA A 19 -5.15 11.34 -27.69
C ALA A 19 -4.55 12.36 -28.67
N HIS A 20 -5.08 13.58 -28.67
CA HIS A 20 -4.57 14.69 -29.47
C HIS A 20 -3.21 15.23 -28.98
N ILE A 21 -2.86 15.10 -27.70
CA ILE A 21 -1.55 15.53 -27.18
C ILE A 21 -0.43 14.71 -27.82
N LEU A 22 -0.60 13.39 -27.95
CA LEU A 22 0.41 12.53 -28.60
C LEU A 22 0.55 12.79 -30.11
N LEU A 23 -0.51 13.28 -30.76
CA LEU A 23 -0.51 13.59 -32.19
C LEU A 23 0.17 14.94 -32.51
N VAL A 24 0.10 15.87 -31.56
CA VAL A 24 0.61 17.25 -31.73
C VAL A 24 1.98 17.43 -31.09
N ALA A 25 2.34 16.58 -30.12
CA ALA A 25 3.64 16.60 -29.47
C ALA A 25 4.79 16.28 -30.46
N PRO A 26 5.85 17.11 -30.50
CA PRO A 26 7.07 16.76 -31.20
C PRO A 26 7.64 15.43 -30.70
N PRO A 27 8.41 14.70 -31.53
CA PRO A 27 8.98 13.40 -31.16
C PRO A 27 9.61 13.33 -29.75
N PRO A 28 10.44 14.28 -29.29
CA PRO A 28 11.01 14.21 -27.95
C PRO A 28 9.96 14.25 -26.83
N TYR A 29 8.89 15.03 -26.99
CA TYR A 29 7.79 15.08 -26.01
C TYR A 29 6.96 13.80 -26.06
N ALA A 30 6.62 13.30 -27.26
CA ALA A 30 5.85 12.07 -27.40
C ALA A 30 6.58 10.86 -26.79
N THR A 31 7.90 10.75 -26.98
CA THR A 31 8.73 9.72 -26.34
C THR A 31 8.75 9.90 -24.82
N ALA A 32 9.01 11.10 -24.31
CA ALA A 32 9.06 11.36 -22.86
C ALA A 32 7.72 11.12 -22.16
N ILE A 33 6.59 11.49 -22.79
CA ILE A 33 5.24 11.20 -22.31
C ILE A 33 5.04 9.68 -22.21
N THR A 34 5.39 8.95 -23.27
CA THR A 34 5.22 7.49 -23.31
C THR A 34 6.08 6.80 -22.25
N GLU A 35 7.35 7.21 -22.12
CA GLU A 35 8.28 6.68 -21.13
C GLU A 35 7.82 6.97 -19.70
N SER A 36 7.32 8.18 -19.44
CA SER A 36 6.74 8.57 -18.14
C SER A 36 5.54 7.70 -17.78
N LEU A 37 4.64 7.43 -18.73
CA LEU A 37 3.48 6.56 -18.50
C LEU A 37 3.88 5.12 -18.19
N VAL A 38 4.84 4.57 -18.96
CA VAL A 38 5.30 3.19 -18.77
C VAL A 38 6.01 3.04 -17.43
N THR A 39 6.97 3.91 -17.13
CA THR A 39 7.77 3.84 -15.90
C THR A 39 6.95 4.14 -14.65
N ALA A 40 6.06 5.14 -14.69
CA ALA A 40 5.12 5.41 -13.60
C ALA A 40 4.19 4.21 -13.37
N GLY A 41 3.61 3.65 -14.44
CA GLY A 41 2.71 2.51 -14.35
C GLY A 41 3.38 1.27 -13.76
N GLN A 42 4.61 0.96 -14.18
CA GLN A 42 5.40 -0.15 -13.64
C GLN A 42 5.78 0.10 -12.17
N SER A 43 6.31 1.29 -11.86
CA SER A 43 6.68 1.67 -10.50
C SER A 43 5.49 1.59 -9.55
N PHE A 44 4.34 2.15 -9.96
CA PHE A 44 3.12 2.09 -9.15
C PHE A 44 2.61 0.66 -8.93
N GLN A 45 2.67 -0.21 -9.95
CA GLN A 45 2.28 -1.62 -9.79
C GLN A 45 3.14 -2.36 -8.76
N LEU A 46 4.45 -2.14 -8.79
CA LEU A 46 5.38 -2.76 -7.84
C LEU A 46 5.23 -2.17 -6.44
N PHE A 47 5.02 -0.87 -6.34
CA PHE A 47 4.63 -0.22 -5.09
C PHE A 47 3.38 -0.88 -4.49
N ARG A 48 2.33 -1.12 -5.29
CA ARG A 48 1.11 -1.81 -4.84
C ARG A 48 1.38 -3.23 -4.36
N GLN A 49 2.35 -3.94 -4.94
CA GLN A 49 2.76 -5.25 -4.43
C GLN A 49 3.43 -5.13 -3.06
N LEU A 50 4.34 -4.17 -2.88
CA LEU A 50 4.95 -3.87 -1.58
C LEU A 50 3.91 -3.47 -0.53
N GLN A 51 2.93 -2.64 -0.89
CA GLN A 51 1.83 -2.29 0.01
C GLN A 51 1.04 -3.53 0.47
N ARG A 52 0.72 -4.45 -0.46
CA ARG A 52 0.03 -5.70 -0.12
C ARG A 52 0.85 -6.56 0.84
N LEU A 53 2.16 -6.68 0.60
CA LEU A 53 3.07 -7.41 1.47
C LEU A 53 3.16 -6.75 2.86
N HIS A 54 3.19 -5.41 2.92
CA HIS A 54 3.20 -4.66 4.18
C HIS A 54 1.92 -4.91 4.99
N VAL A 55 0.75 -4.91 4.34
CA VAL A 55 -0.53 -5.22 4.98
C VAL A 55 -0.58 -6.69 5.41
N SER A 56 0.00 -7.61 4.64
CA SER A 56 0.01 -9.03 4.97
C SER A 56 1.01 -9.42 6.07
N ARG A 57 1.76 -8.46 6.64
CA ARG A 57 2.79 -8.70 7.68
C ARG A 57 2.32 -9.59 8.83
N TYR A 58 1.07 -9.45 9.27
CA TYR A 58 0.49 -10.23 10.38
C TYR A 58 0.38 -11.73 10.06
N TYR A 59 0.39 -12.11 8.78
CA TYR A 59 0.36 -13.52 8.38
C TYR A 59 1.76 -14.15 8.31
N HIS A 60 2.81 -13.34 8.46
CA HIS A 60 4.21 -13.76 8.42
C HIS A 60 4.85 -13.81 9.82
N THR A 61 4.02 -13.81 10.87
CA THR A 61 4.45 -13.92 12.25
C THR A 61 4.37 -15.35 12.79
N SER A 62 4.09 -16.37 11.96
CA SER A 62 4.06 -17.78 12.40
C SER A 62 4.83 -18.69 11.47
N ASN A 63 5.45 -19.73 12.03
CA ASN A 63 6.26 -20.69 11.30
C ASN A 63 5.39 -21.56 10.37
N PRO A 64 5.68 -21.65 9.06
CA PRO A 64 4.94 -22.49 8.13
C PRO A 64 5.20 -24.00 8.25
N ASP A 65 6.28 -24.42 8.92
CA ASP A 65 6.70 -25.83 9.00
C ASP A 65 5.67 -26.68 9.77
N ASN A 66 5.10 -26.10 10.83
CA ASN A 66 3.97 -26.72 11.53
C ASN A 66 2.65 -26.30 10.87
N ARG A 67 2.19 -27.09 9.90
CA ARG A 67 0.98 -26.81 9.12
C ARG A 67 -0.27 -26.53 9.97
N GLN A 68 -0.41 -27.21 11.12
CA GLN A 68 -1.59 -27.03 11.97
C GLN A 68 -1.53 -25.69 12.70
N GLU A 69 -0.41 -25.40 13.38
CA GLU A 69 -0.22 -24.12 14.10
C GLU A 69 -0.24 -22.94 13.14
N TYR A 70 0.38 -23.09 11.96
CA TYR A 70 0.35 -22.08 10.92
C TYR A 70 -1.07 -21.75 10.47
N LYS A 71 -1.90 -22.78 10.24
CA LYS A 71 -3.29 -22.60 9.84
C LYS A 71 -4.11 -21.95 10.96
N GLU A 72 -3.97 -22.42 12.19
CA GLU A 72 -4.66 -21.85 13.34
C GLU A 72 -4.30 -20.36 13.54
N HIS A 73 -3.02 -20.01 13.43
CA HIS A 73 -2.56 -18.62 13.52
C HIS A 73 -3.13 -17.76 12.40
N LYS A 74 -3.07 -18.23 11.15
CA LYS A 74 -3.63 -17.51 10.00
C LYS A 74 -5.13 -17.27 10.14
N ASP A 75 -5.88 -18.30 10.54
CA ASP A 75 -7.33 -18.20 10.74
C ASP A 75 -7.65 -17.21 11.87
N ALA A 76 -6.85 -17.20 12.95
CA ALA A 76 -6.98 -16.24 14.04
C ALA A 76 -6.72 -14.79 13.57
N VAL A 77 -5.62 -14.55 12.86
CA VAL A 77 -5.28 -13.23 12.30
C VAL A 77 -6.37 -12.75 11.32
N ALA A 78 -6.84 -13.63 10.43
CA ALA A 78 -7.89 -13.29 9.47
C ALA A 78 -9.19 -12.88 10.17
N ARG A 79 -9.59 -13.59 11.24
CA ARG A 79 -10.77 -13.25 12.05
C ARG A 79 -10.63 -11.90 12.75
N LEU A 80 -9.47 -11.62 13.33
CA LEU A 80 -9.20 -10.34 14.00
C LEU A 80 -9.26 -9.17 13.01
N LEU A 81 -8.67 -9.32 11.83
CA LEU A 81 -8.70 -8.29 10.79
C LEU A 81 -10.12 -8.08 10.24
N ALA A 82 -10.86 -9.16 9.96
CA ALA A 82 -12.25 -9.08 9.50
C ALA A 82 -13.16 -8.39 10.53
N TRP A 83 -13.01 -8.72 11.82
CA TRP A 83 -13.75 -8.06 12.89
C TRP A 83 -13.41 -6.57 12.98
N ARG A 84 -12.12 -6.21 12.86
CA ARG A 84 -11.67 -4.81 12.84
C ARG A 84 -12.29 -4.04 11.67
N GLU A 85 -12.33 -4.62 10.49
CA GLU A 85 -12.96 -4.01 9.31
C GLU A 85 -14.46 -3.79 9.54
N GLN A 86 -15.18 -4.80 10.04
CA GLN A 86 -16.61 -4.68 10.36
C GLN A 86 -16.88 -3.61 11.43
N TYR A 87 -16.04 -3.56 12.47
CA TYR A 87 -16.11 -2.55 13.52
C TYR A 87 -15.82 -1.13 12.99
N SER A 88 -14.85 -0.99 12.09
CA SER A 88 -14.43 0.32 11.54
C SER A 88 -15.37 0.83 10.45
N SER A 89 -16.02 -0.07 9.70
CA SER A 89 -16.88 0.26 8.56
C SER A 89 -18.31 0.62 8.96
N ASN A 90 -18.67 0.51 10.24
CA ASN A 90 -19.99 0.89 10.71
C ASN A 90 -20.08 2.42 10.91
N PRO A 91 -20.69 3.19 9.97
CA PRO A 91 -20.73 4.65 10.03
C PRO A 91 -21.67 5.14 11.13
N ASN A 92 -22.58 4.26 11.57
CA ASN A 92 -23.51 4.49 12.67
C ASN A 92 -23.02 3.71 13.88
N ARG A 93 -22.10 4.30 14.65
CA ARG A 93 -21.79 3.87 16.05
C ARG A 93 -23.03 3.85 16.97
N HIS A 94 -24.22 4.16 16.45
CA HIS A 94 -25.51 4.30 17.11
C HIS A 94 -26.49 3.15 16.81
N THR A 95 -26.14 2.14 16.00
CA THR A 95 -26.96 0.91 15.99
C THR A 95 -26.69 0.14 17.29
N LEU A 96 -27.78 -0.26 17.98
CA LEU A 96 -27.77 -0.97 19.28
C LEU A 96 -27.06 -2.34 19.28
N HIS A 97 -26.40 -2.71 18.19
CA HIS A 97 -25.70 -3.97 18.04
C HIS A 97 -24.22 -3.68 17.80
N SER A 98 -23.45 -3.64 18.88
CA SER A 98 -21.99 -3.72 18.81
C SER A 98 -21.59 -4.95 17.99
N THR A 99 -20.58 -4.85 17.12
CA THR A 99 -20.01 -6.02 16.42
C THR A 99 -19.74 -7.12 17.45
N ALA A 100 -20.33 -8.29 17.26
CA ALA A 100 -20.24 -9.38 18.23
C ALA A 100 -18.76 -9.71 18.49
N LYS A 101 -18.40 -9.83 19.77
CA LYS A 101 -17.05 -10.23 20.15
C LYS A 101 -16.77 -11.66 19.70
N ILE A 102 -15.50 -11.94 19.42
CA ILE A 102 -15.00 -13.25 18.99
C ILE A 102 -14.80 -14.13 20.23
N PRO A 103 -15.30 -15.37 20.26
CA PRO A 103 -15.03 -16.26 21.39
C PRO A 103 -13.54 -16.61 21.51
N LYS A 104 -12.96 -16.49 22.72
CA LYS A 104 -11.52 -16.72 22.97
C LYS A 104 -10.97 -18.03 22.42
N PHE A 105 -11.71 -19.13 22.56
CA PHE A 105 -11.26 -20.46 22.09
C PHE A 105 -11.02 -20.54 20.58
N THR A 106 -11.52 -19.58 19.81
CA THR A 106 -11.35 -19.49 18.36
C THR A 106 -10.08 -18.75 17.93
N ILE A 107 -9.42 -18.07 18.87
CA ILE A 107 -8.17 -17.32 18.65
C ILE A 107 -7.02 -18.12 19.24
N LYS A 108 -6.21 -18.71 18.34
CA LYS A 108 -4.96 -19.38 18.69
C LYS A 108 -3.83 -18.74 17.89
N LEU A 109 -2.99 -17.97 18.57
CA LEU A 109 -1.84 -17.33 17.95
C LEU A 109 -0.58 -18.12 18.30
N HIS A 110 0.15 -18.53 17.27
CA HIS A 110 1.46 -19.17 17.38
C HIS A 110 2.57 -18.25 16.82
N PRO A 111 2.98 -17.21 17.55
CA PRO A 111 3.96 -16.25 17.07
C PRO A 111 5.38 -16.82 17.04
N ASP A 112 6.11 -16.55 15.97
CA ASP A 112 7.51 -16.93 15.74
C ASP A 112 8.32 -15.71 15.24
N PRO A 113 9.22 -15.16 16.09
CA PRO A 113 10.08 -14.05 15.72
C PRO A 113 11.04 -14.36 14.56
N GLU A 114 11.53 -15.60 14.44
CA GLU A 114 12.54 -15.97 13.44
C GLU A 114 11.95 -15.97 12.02
N THR A 115 10.73 -16.49 11.88
CA THR A 115 9.96 -16.43 10.63
C THR A 115 9.70 -14.97 10.23
N TYR A 116 9.33 -14.12 11.19
CA TYR A 116 9.11 -12.71 10.89
C TYR A 116 10.39 -11.98 10.46
N ALA A 117 11.54 -12.25 11.10
CA ALA A 117 12.83 -11.70 10.71
C ALA A 117 13.25 -12.11 9.29
N SER A 118 12.94 -13.36 8.91
CA SER A 118 13.16 -13.87 7.55
C SER A 118 12.27 -13.17 6.52
N PHE A 119 11.01 -12.91 6.88
CA PHE A 119 10.08 -12.12 6.07
C PHE A 119 10.56 -10.68 5.91
N VAL A 120 10.99 -10.01 6.99
CA VAL A 120 11.55 -8.65 6.94
C VAL A 120 12.76 -8.59 6.01
N SER A 121 13.68 -9.54 6.14
CA SER A 121 14.86 -9.61 5.27
C SER A 121 14.48 -9.77 3.78
N THR A 122 13.44 -10.53 3.50
CA THR A 122 12.92 -10.72 2.14
C THR A 122 12.23 -9.45 1.62
N PHE A 123 11.43 -8.80 2.45
CA PHE A 123 10.78 -7.54 2.14
C PHE A 123 11.79 -6.43 1.84
N GLU A 124 12.86 -6.31 2.65
CA GLU A 124 13.92 -5.33 2.43
C GLU A 124 14.65 -5.55 1.08
N LYS A 125 14.83 -6.80 0.65
CA LYS A 125 15.36 -7.09 -0.69
C LYS A 125 14.44 -6.62 -1.79
N TYR A 126 13.14 -6.90 -1.68
CA TYR A 126 12.14 -6.42 -2.65
C TYR A 126 12.06 -4.89 -2.68
N ARG A 127 12.08 -4.25 -1.51
CA ARG A 127 12.16 -2.80 -1.37
C ARG A 127 13.40 -2.24 -2.05
N HIS A 128 14.57 -2.82 -1.80
CA HIS A 128 15.82 -2.34 -2.38
C HIS A 128 15.82 -2.46 -3.91
N SER A 129 15.33 -3.59 -4.45
CA SER A 129 15.16 -3.78 -5.89
C SER A 129 14.19 -2.76 -6.48
N TYR A 130 13.06 -2.51 -5.81
CA TYR A 130 12.07 -1.51 -6.23
C TYR A 130 12.65 -0.09 -6.29
N LEU A 131 13.41 0.31 -5.27
CA LEU A 131 14.02 1.65 -5.20
C LEU A 131 15.10 1.85 -6.26
N THR A 132 15.89 0.80 -6.54
CA THR A 132 17.04 0.89 -7.45
C THR A 132 16.63 0.87 -8.92
N GLU A 133 15.58 0.14 -9.28
CA GLU A 133 15.21 -0.05 -10.69
C GLU A 133 13.90 0.69 -11.05
N PRO A 134 12.68 0.22 -10.70
CA PRO A 134 11.44 0.84 -11.14
C PRO A 134 11.25 2.29 -10.68
N TYR A 135 11.55 2.57 -9.40
CA TYR A 135 11.37 3.90 -8.87
C TYR A 135 12.39 4.88 -9.47
N LEU A 136 13.65 4.46 -9.61
CA LEU A 136 14.67 5.25 -10.27
C LEU A 136 14.33 5.52 -11.74
N ALA A 137 13.81 4.52 -12.47
CA ALA A 137 13.36 4.68 -13.86
C ALA A 137 12.25 5.74 -13.96
N TRP A 138 11.27 5.69 -13.07
CA TRP A 138 10.23 6.72 -12.97
C TRP A 138 10.82 8.11 -12.68
N ARG A 139 11.71 8.22 -11.70
CA ARG A 139 12.39 9.49 -11.35
C ARG A 139 13.17 10.07 -12.52
N ASN A 140 13.84 9.22 -13.29
CA ASN A 140 14.58 9.64 -14.48
C ASN A 140 13.63 10.12 -15.59
N ALA A 141 12.55 9.39 -15.87
CA ALA A 141 11.55 9.79 -16.86
C ALA A 141 10.89 11.14 -16.50
N LYS A 142 10.54 11.31 -15.22
CA LYS A 142 10.03 12.58 -14.66
C LYS A 142 11.02 13.72 -14.90
N ALA A 143 12.30 13.53 -14.57
CA ALA A 143 13.32 14.55 -14.76
C ALA A 143 13.56 14.90 -16.24
N VAL A 144 13.43 13.94 -17.16
CA VAL A 144 13.51 14.20 -18.60
C VAL A 144 12.33 15.07 -19.05
N MET A 145 11.12 14.73 -18.62
CA MET A 145 9.92 15.50 -18.96
C MET A 145 9.99 16.92 -18.38
N ASP A 146 10.41 17.08 -17.12
CA ASP A 146 10.58 18.40 -16.48
C ASP A 146 11.55 19.30 -17.28
N ARG A 147 12.69 18.77 -17.72
CA ARG A 147 13.66 19.49 -18.56
C ARG A 147 13.10 19.88 -19.93
N LEU A 148 12.28 19.00 -20.52
CA LEU A 148 11.58 19.32 -21.77
C LEU A 148 10.56 20.44 -21.55
N MET A 149 9.88 20.47 -20.41
CA MET A 149 8.92 21.53 -20.08
C MET A 149 9.62 22.87 -19.83
N GLU A 150 10.80 22.90 -19.21
CA GLU A 150 11.62 24.11 -19.05
C GLU A 150 11.99 24.76 -20.39
N SER A 151 12.29 23.93 -21.39
CA SER A 151 12.70 24.36 -22.73
C SER A 151 11.54 24.48 -23.73
N ALA A 152 10.29 24.25 -23.30
CA ALA A 152 9.12 24.16 -24.18
C ALA A 152 8.84 25.41 -24.99
N HIS A 153 9.12 26.60 -24.46
CA HIS A 153 8.95 27.87 -25.17
C HIS A 153 9.80 27.98 -26.46
N LYS A 154 10.85 27.16 -26.61
CA LYS A 154 11.71 27.13 -27.81
C LYS A 154 11.23 26.14 -28.87
N LEU A 155 10.48 25.12 -28.46
CA LEU A 155 10.17 23.94 -29.28
C LEU A 155 8.68 23.82 -29.61
N LEU A 156 7.82 24.49 -28.85
CA LEU A 156 6.38 24.39 -28.95
C LEU A 156 5.73 25.78 -29.08
N PRO A 157 4.71 25.93 -29.94
CA PRO A 157 3.85 27.10 -29.88
C PRO A 157 3.07 27.14 -28.55
N ALA A 158 2.58 28.33 -28.21
CA ALA A 158 1.94 28.58 -26.92
C ALA A 158 0.76 27.64 -26.56
N PRO A 159 -0.19 27.32 -27.47
CA PRO A 159 -1.32 26.46 -27.12
C PRO A 159 -0.89 25.02 -26.81
N GLU A 160 -0.02 24.42 -27.63
CA GLU A 160 0.48 23.06 -27.43
C GLU A 160 1.26 22.94 -26.12
N ARG A 161 2.08 23.95 -25.81
CA ARG A 161 2.82 24.02 -24.55
C ARG A 161 1.88 24.01 -23.35
N LEU A 162 0.83 24.83 -23.36
CA LEU A 162 -0.12 24.91 -22.24
C LEU A 162 -0.89 23.60 -22.05
N MET A 163 -1.24 22.92 -23.15
CA MET A 163 -1.92 21.63 -23.09
C MET A 163 -1.03 20.53 -22.49
N ILE A 164 0.21 20.42 -22.96
CA ILE A 164 1.17 19.44 -22.42
C ILE A 164 1.47 19.75 -20.95
N GLN A 165 1.63 21.03 -20.60
CA GLN A 165 1.89 21.47 -19.24
C GLN A 165 0.74 21.12 -18.29
N SER A 166 -0.49 21.46 -18.68
CA SER A 166 -1.68 21.15 -17.86
C SER A 166 -1.81 19.66 -17.57
N TRP A 167 -1.60 18.82 -18.61
CA TRP A 167 -1.63 17.37 -18.42
C TRP A 167 -0.47 16.89 -17.53
N TRP A 168 0.74 17.42 -17.72
CA TRP A 168 1.91 17.03 -16.94
C TRP A 168 1.76 17.37 -15.46
N ASP A 169 1.27 18.57 -15.15
CA ASP A 169 1.05 19.03 -13.79
C ASP A 169 -0.01 18.18 -13.07
N GLU A 170 -1.11 17.83 -13.75
CA GLU A 170 -2.14 16.93 -13.22
C GLU A 170 -1.58 15.51 -13.02
N PHE A 171 -0.88 14.97 -14.02
CA PHE A 171 -0.27 13.65 -13.95
C PHE A 171 0.72 13.53 -12.78
N VAL A 172 1.61 14.52 -12.61
CA VAL A 172 2.58 14.54 -11.50
C VAL A 172 1.88 14.74 -10.17
N GLY A 173 0.82 15.56 -10.10
CA GLY A 173 0.01 15.74 -8.90
C GLY A 173 -0.60 14.42 -8.40
N GLU A 174 -1.15 13.63 -9.31
CA GLU A 174 -1.66 12.28 -9.00
C GLU A 174 -0.53 11.32 -8.58
N MET A 175 0.67 11.45 -9.16
CA MET A 175 1.81 10.63 -8.76
C MET A 175 2.35 11.01 -7.37
N ALA A 176 2.30 12.30 -6.99
CA ALA A 176 2.81 12.77 -5.71
C ALA A 176 2.15 12.06 -4.52
N GLY A 177 0.84 11.79 -4.60
CA GLY A 177 0.11 11.14 -3.51
C GLY A 177 0.64 9.74 -3.16
N TRP A 178 1.12 8.95 -4.12
CA TRP A 178 1.74 7.66 -3.80
C TRP A 178 3.25 7.79 -3.52
N GLU A 179 3.93 8.78 -4.10
CA GLU A 179 5.33 9.07 -3.78
C GLU A 179 5.49 9.45 -2.29
N GLU A 180 4.56 10.20 -1.72
CA GLU A 180 4.54 10.55 -0.29
C GLU A 180 4.38 9.32 0.61
N LEU A 181 3.63 8.31 0.17
CA LEU A 181 3.44 7.05 0.92
C LEU A 181 4.62 6.09 0.83
N LEU A 182 5.65 6.40 0.04
CA LEU A 182 6.85 5.57 -0.03
C LEU A 182 7.52 5.49 1.33
N ASP A 183 7.72 6.62 2.00
CA ASP A 183 8.42 6.64 3.29
C ASP A 183 7.66 5.86 4.37
N SER A 184 6.32 5.94 4.37
CA SER A 184 5.49 5.23 5.36
C SER A 184 5.32 3.75 5.05
N THR A 185 5.22 3.36 3.77
CA THR A 185 4.92 1.96 3.40
C THR A 185 6.19 1.12 3.24
N LEU A 186 7.33 1.75 3.00
CA LEU A 186 8.59 1.03 2.79
C LEU A 186 9.24 0.58 4.09
N GLN A 187 8.75 0.99 5.26
CA GLN A 187 9.28 0.54 6.54
C GLN A 187 8.34 -0.47 7.19
N LEU A 188 8.84 -1.70 7.36
CA LEU A 188 8.14 -2.68 8.17
C LEU A 188 8.31 -2.35 9.66
N PRO A 189 7.24 -2.46 10.48
CA PRO A 189 7.35 -2.37 11.92
C PRO A 189 8.23 -3.50 12.49
N THR A 190 8.77 -3.31 13.69
CA THR A 190 9.46 -4.40 14.39
C THR A 190 8.46 -5.47 14.82
N PHE A 191 8.96 -6.67 15.12
CA PHE A 191 8.12 -7.78 15.57
C PHE A 191 7.28 -7.42 16.79
N GLU A 192 7.86 -6.72 17.76
CA GLU A 192 7.20 -6.29 18.99
C GLU A 192 6.04 -5.34 18.70
N VAL A 193 6.20 -4.43 17.72
CA VAL A 193 5.14 -3.52 17.31
C VAL A 193 3.99 -4.28 16.65
N VAL A 194 4.29 -5.25 15.77
CA VAL A 194 3.28 -6.09 15.12
C VAL A 194 2.53 -6.95 16.13
N MET A 195 3.24 -7.54 17.09
CA MET A 195 2.62 -8.33 18.15
C MET A 195 1.78 -7.46 19.09
N GLY A 196 2.27 -6.29 19.49
CA GLY A 196 1.48 -5.34 20.29
C GLY A 196 0.26 -4.79 19.55
N ASP A 197 0.28 -4.70 18.21
CA ASP A 197 -0.91 -4.43 17.40
C ASP A 197 -1.90 -5.61 17.46
N LEU A 198 -1.43 -6.86 17.34
CA LEU A 198 -2.25 -8.07 17.45
C LEU A 198 -2.88 -8.23 18.83
N GLU A 199 -2.12 -8.01 19.90
CA GLU A 199 -2.61 -8.05 21.29
C GLU A 199 -3.72 -7.03 21.51
N ARG A 200 -3.54 -5.78 21.07
CA ARG A 200 -4.59 -4.75 21.14
C ARG A 200 -5.81 -5.09 20.30
N MET A 201 -5.65 -5.81 19.18
CA MET A 201 -6.78 -6.31 18.40
C MET A 201 -7.52 -7.40 19.18
N VAL A 202 -6.79 -8.32 19.82
CA VAL A 202 -7.35 -9.37 20.68
C VAL A 202 -8.12 -8.77 21.86
N GLU A 203 -7.53 -7.83 22.61
CA GLU A 203 -8.18 -7.17 23.76
C GLU A 203 -9.52 -6.53 23.40
N LYS A 204 -9.63 -5.96 22.20
CA LYS A 204 -10.85 -5.29 21.74
C LYS A 204 -11.88 -6.26 21.16
N ALA A 205 -11.41 -7.24 20.39
CA ALA A 205 -12.27 -8.10 19.59
C ALA A 205 -12.73 -9.34 20.34
N VAL A 206 -11.95 -9.85 21.29
CA VAL A 206 -12.20 -11.14 21.95
C VAL A 206 -13.06 -10.98 23.18
N ASP A 207 -14.01 -11.91 23.33
CA ASP A 207 -14.81 -12.02 24.53
C ASP A 207 -14.07 -12.82 25.60
N PHE A 208 -13.81 -12.16 26.72
CA PHE A 208 -13.24 -12.77 27.92
C PHE A 208 -14.30 -12.97 29.01
N GLU A 209 -15.56 -12.53 28.79
CA GLU A 209 -16.65 -12.74 29.74
C GLU A 209 -17.06 -14.22 29.74
N GLY A 210 -17.05 -14.86 30.93
CA GLY A 210 -17.32 -16.28 31.13
C GLY A 210 -16.15 -17.15 31.64
N GLU A 211 -14.94 -16.59 31.82
CA GLU A 211 -13.84 -17.26 32.54
C GLU A 211 -13.69 -16.82 34.01
N TRP A 212 -14.25 -15.67 34.40
CA TRP A 212 -14.30 -15.27 35.82
C TRP A 212 -15.17 -16.22 36.67
N ASP A 213 -16.16 -16.88 36.08
CA ASP A 213 -17.04 -17.85 36.76
C ASP A 213 -16.43 -19.25 36.90
N LYS A 214 -15.22 -19.50 36.36
CA LYS A 214 -14.51 -20.78 36.47
C LYS A 214 -13.41 -20.80 37.52
N ILE A 215 -13.15 -19.66 38.17
CA ILE A 215 -12.12 -19.51 39.21
C ILE A 215 -12.76 -19.39 40.63
N CYS A 216 -14.10 -19.40 40.72
CA CYS A 216 -14.83 -19.40 41.99
C CYS A 216 -15.31 -20.82 42.36
#